data_AF-A0A349ZNS2-F1
#
_entry.id   AF-A0A349ZNS2-F1
#
_cell.length_a   1.000
_cell.length_b   1.000
_cell.length_c   1.000
_cell.angle_alpha   90.00
_cell.angle_beta   90.00
_cell.angle_gamma   90.00
#
_symmetry.space_group_name_H-M   'P 1'
#
loop_
_entity.id
_entity.type
_entity.pdbx_description
1 polymer ?
#
loop_
_entity_poly.entity_id
_entity_poly.type
_entity_poly.pdbx_seq_one_letter_code
_entity_poly.pdbx_strand_id
1 'polypeptide(L)'
;MKKMWAIGGIAGTLFVALVALIISFVSGNPEPTASPVPSRKPKLTIPANTIPVSERPYVTVRPTGGREVVLVMHDLKKKADSVDFELQYASGDKQEAAIGSLPMSTTFPVTKTILLGSKSGGGKITYHENVTGGMLTLSFYDENYKLENTWNYIEMKKSIESVGSKDGKFHFTFTKPEKSQQYMIVYQSPGLPAPIEGEIIAGPYSIAGVSEFTSAGSAEVRVSKEVSTATLHTWDGKEWSSKKVTVKDKLITEKATANLLFVVTE
;
A
#
# COMPACT_ATOMS: atom_id res chain seq x y z
N MET A 1 -35.54 -99.65 3.88
CA MET A 1 -34.12 -99.23 3.89
C MET A 1 -34.08 -97.80 3.37
N LYS A 2 -34.05 -96.79 4.26
CA LYS A 2 -32.88 -96.00 4.69
C LYS A 2 -32.26 -95.08 3.60
N LYS A 3 -32.55 -93.77 3.78
CA LYS A 3 -31.74 -92.54 3.53
C LYS A 3 -31.36 -92.16 2.08
N MET A 4 -31.93 -91.05 1.60
CA MET A 4 -31.24 -90.02 0.80
C MET A 4 -31.87 -88.64 1.13
N TRP A 5 -31.31 -87.99 2.15
CA TRP A 5 -31.52 -86.57 2.50
C TRP A 5 -30.12 -86.02 2.80
N ALA A 6 -29.91 -84.73 2.52
CA ALA A 6 -28.70 -83.94 2.82
C ALA A 6 -27.62 -83.84 1.72
N ILE A 7 -27.87 -83.05 0.67
CA ILE A 7 -26.79 -82.30 -0.03
C ILE A 7 -27.19 -80.82 -0.29
N GLY A 8 -28.48 -80.43 -0.18
CA GLY A 8 -28.91 -79.04 -0.44
C GLY A 8 -28.67 -78.00 0.67
N GLY A 9 -28.20 -78.40 1.86
CA GLY A 9 -28.15 -77.51 3.03
C GLY A 9 -26.82 -76.79 3.28
N ILE A 10 -25.72 -77.26 2.68
CA ILE A 10 -24.36 -76.80 3.01
C ILE A 10 -23.86 -75.71 2.04
N ALA A 11 -24.28 -75.74 0.78
CA ALA A 11 -23.87 -74.74 -0.21
C ALA A 11 -24.53 -73.35 0.03
N GLY A 12 -25.78 -73.32 0.46
CA GLY A 12 -26.50 -72.07 0.75
C GLY A 12 -26.01 -71.36 2.02
N THR A 13 -25.63 -72.11 3.05
CA THR A 13 -25.12 -71.54 4.32
C THR A 13 -23.69 -71.02 4.20
N LEU A 14 -22.84 -71.66 3.40
CA LEU A 14 -21.49 -71.14 3.10
C LEU A 14 -21.54 -69.85 2.26
N PHE A 15 -22.47 -69.75 1.31
CA PHE A 15 -22.60 -68.54 0.49
C PHE A 15 -23.12 -67.34 1.28
N VAL A 16 -24.11 -67.53 2.15
CA VAL A 16 -24.63 -66.47 3.04
C VAL A 16 -23.57 -66.04 4.06
N ALA A 17 -22.79 -66.98 4.60
CA ALA A 17 -21.68 -66.65 5.51
C ALA A 17 -20.57 -65.85 4.79
N LEU A 18 -20.23 -66.21 3.55
CA LEU A 18 -19.21 -65.50 2.76
C LEU A 18 -19.66 -64.08 2.38
N VAL A 19 -20.93 -63.90 2.00
CA VAL A 19 -21.51 -62.58 1.69
C VAL A 19 -21.61 -61.71 2.94
N ALA A 20 -22.01 -62.27 4.10
CA ALA A 20 -22.03 -61.55 5.36
C ALA A 20 -20.61 -61.12 5.81
N LEU A 21 -19.60 -61.94 5.56
CA LEU A 21 -18.20 -61.63 5.90
C LEU A 21 -17.64 -60.53 5.00
N ILE A 22 -17.98 -60.52 3.70
CA ILE A 22 -17.61 -59.46 2.76
C ILE A 22 -18.32 -58.14 3.10
N ILE A 23 -19.60 -58.18 3.47
CA ILE A 23 -20.33 -56.97 3.91
C ILE A 23 -19.73 -56.41 5.22
N SER A 24 -19.29 -57.28 6.15
CA SER A 24 -18.66 -56.82 7.40
C SER A 24 -17.27 -56.19 7.21
N PHE A 25 -16.55 -56.53 6.13
CA PHE A 25 -15.25 -55.93 5.80
C PHE A 25 -15.38 -54.66 4.94
N VAL A 26 -16.50 -54.45 4.25
CA VAL A 26 -16.72 -53.27 3.38
C VAL A 26 -17.48 -52.14 4.11
N SER A 27 -18.18 -52.41 5.21
CA SER A 27 -18.96 -51.39 5.93
C SER A 27 -18.18 -50.57 6.96
N GLY A 28 -16.87 -50.78 7.08
CA GLY A 28 -16.00 -49.97 7.93
C GLY A 28 -15.60 -48.67 7.23
N ASN A 29 -16.55 -47.78 6.94
CA ASN A 29 -16.21 -46.40 6.60
C ASN A 29 -15.61 -45.77 7.86
N PRO A 30 -14.31 -45.40 7.90
CA PRO A 30 -13.85 -44.56 8.99
C PRO A 30 -14.65 -43.26 8.91
N GLU A 31 -15.32 -42.90 10.00
CA GLU A 31 -15.84 -41.53 10.13
C GLU A 31 -14.69 -40.57 9.76
N PRO A 32 -14.94 -39.55 8.92
CA PRO A 32 -13.94 -38.56 8.63
C PRO A 32 -13.52 -37.96 9.98
N THR A 33 -12.34 -38.35 10.45
CA THR A 33 -11.71 -37.70 11.59
C THR A 33 -11.61 -36.24 11.18
N ALA A 34 -12.46 -35.41 11.77
CA ALA A 34 -12.45 -33.98 11.51
C ALA A 34 -11.02 -33.51 11.81
N SER A 35 -10.27 -33.18 10.75
CA SER A 35 -8.96 -32.58 10.90
C SER A 35 -9.09 -31.43 11.89
N PRO A 36 -8.24 -31.34 12.94
CA PRO A 36 -8.32 -30.24 13.87
C PRO A 36 -8.24 -28.95 13.05
N VAL A 37 -9.32 -28.15 13.10
CA VAL A 37 -9.36 -26.84 12.47
C VAL A 37 -8.13 -26.11 12.98
N PRO A 38 -7.17 -25.71 12.12
CA PRO A 38 -5.99 -25.02 12.58
C PRO A 38 -6.49 -23.78 13.32
N SER A 39 -6.25 -23.72 14.63
CA SER A 39 -6.57 -22.53 15.40
C SER A 39 -5.80 -21.40 14.73
N ARG A 40 -6.51 -20.50 14.04
CA ARG A 40 -5.91 -19.30 13.48
C ARG A 40 -5.34 -18.55 14.66
N LYS A 41 -4.03 -18.69 14.89
CA LYS A 41 -3.30 -17.81 15.80
C LYS A 41 -3.72 -16.40 15.42
N PRO A 42 -4.19 -15.56 16.37
CA PRO A 42 -4.50 -14.18 16.07
C PRO A 42 -3.29 -13.58 15.36
N LYS A 43 -3.51 -13.10 14.12
CA LYS A 43 -2.43 -12.47 13.34
C LYS A 43 -2.04 -11.22 14.12
N LEU A 44 -0.93 -11.27 14.84
CA LEU A 44 -0.40 -10.13 15.60
C LEU A 44 -0.21 -9.01 14.57
N THR A 45 -1.11 -8.03 14.59
CA THR A 45 -1.12 -6.95 13.61
C THR A 45 -0.34 -5.82 14.24
N ILE A 46 0.87 -5.56 13.76
CA ILE A 46 1.66 -4.41 14.22
C ILE A 46 0.89 -3.15 13.79
N PRO A 47 0.44 -2.29 14.73
CA PRO A 47 -0.27 -1.07 14.37
C PRO A 47 0.64 -0.15 13.55
N ALA A 48 0.09 0.43 12.49
CA ALA A 48 0.82 1.35 11.62
C ALA A 48 0.81 2.78 12.17
N ASN A 49 1.83 3.56 11.81
CA ASN A 49 1.94 5.00 12.09
C ASN A 49 1.91 5.38 13.58
N THR A 50 2.45 4.54 14.46
CA THR A 50 2.48 4.79 15.92
C THR A 50 3.57 5.75 16.36
N ILE A 51 4.70 5.80 15.63
CA ILE A 51 5.79 6.74 15.91
C ILE A 51 5.44 8.16 15.44
N PRO A 52 5.93 9.22 16.10
CA PRO A 52 5.68 10.60 15.69
C PRO A 52 6.31 10.91 14.33
N VAL A 53 5.74 11.85 13.56
CA VAL A 53 6.20 12.21 12.21
C VAL A 53 7.66 12.68 12.18
N SER A 54 8.12 13.35 13.24
CA SER A 54 9.50 13.79 13.40
C SER A 54 10.50 12.63 13.38
N GLU A 55 10.12 11.44 13.86
CA GLU A 55 10.93 10.22 13.89
C GLU A 55 10.77 9.35 12.64
N ARG A 56 9.84 9.68 11.75
CA ARG A 56 9.61 8.91 10.53
C ARG A 56 10.63 9.30 9.44
N PRO A 57 11.10 8.33 8.64
CA PRO A 57 11.94 8.62 7.49
C PRO A 57 11.18 9.43 6.44
N TYR A 58 11.89 10.28 5.72
CA TYR A 58 11.41 10.97 4.54
C TYR A 58 11.46 10.03 3.33
N VAL A 59 10.28 9.74 2.82
CA VAL A 59 10.09 8.85 1.67
C VAL A 59 9.33 9.60 0.59
N THR A 60 9.72 9.38 -0.65
CA THR A 60 9.02 9.93 -1.82
C THR A 60 8.67 8.81 -2.79
N VAL A 61 7.54 8.99 -3.48
CA VAL A 61 7.11 8.12 -4.58
C VAL A 61 6.93 9.01 -5.80
N ARG A 62 7.68 8.72 -6.86
CA ARG A 62 7.67 9.52 -8.10
C ARG A 62 7.30 8.64 -9.29
N PRO A 63 6.51 9.13 -10.26
CA PRO A 63 6.30 8.40 -11.49
C PRO A 63 7.55 8.48 -12.39
N THR A 64 7.74 7.49 -13.26
CA THR A 64 8.66 7.61 -14.39
C THR A 64 7.90 8.01 -15.66
N GLY A 65 8.59 8.22 -16.77
CA GLY A 65 7.94 8.36 -18.08
C GLY A 65 7.34 7.05 -18.61
N GLY A 66 7.57 5.93 -17.92
CA GLY A 66 6.94 4.63 -18.17
C GLY A 66 5.89 4.28 -17.12
N ARG A 67 5.42 3.03 -17.13
CA ARG A 67 4.49 2.49 -16.13
C ARG A 67 5.24 1.90 -14.94
N GLU A 68 6.06 2.75 -14.33
CA GLU A 68 6.87 2.42 -13.17
C GLU A 68 6.79 3.57 -12.17
N VAL A 69 7.03 3.24 -10.90
CA VAL A 69 7.22 4.24 -9.85
C VAL A 69 8.58 4.07 -9.20
N VAL A 70 9.16 5.18 -8.78
CA VAL A 70 10.43 5.20 -8.06
C VAL A 70 10.12 5.51 -6.61
N LEU A 71 10.37 4.53 -5.75
CA LEU A 71 10.38 4.68 -4.31
C LEU A 71 11.77 5.13 -3.87
N VAL A 72 11.84 6.28 -3.21
CA VAL A 72 13.11 6.82 -2.70
C VAL A 72 12.97 7.08 -1.21
N MET A 73 13.85 6.47 -0.42
CA MET A 73 14.05 6.78 0.99
C MET A 73 15.27 7.69 1.11
N HIS A 74 15.07 8.90 1.62
CA HIS A 74 16.10 9.94 1.66
C HIS A 74 16.90 9.93 2.95
N ASP A 75 16.31 9.45 4.03
CA ASP A 75 16.95 9.31 5.32
C ASP A 75 16.34 8.16 6.11
N LEU A 76 16.97 7.87 7.24
CA LEU A 76 16.45 6.95 8.24
C LEU A 76 16.80 7.50 9.63
N LYS A 77 15.77 7.79 10.42
CA LYS A 77 15.93 8.43 11.73
C LYS A 77 15.99 7.44 12.90
N LYS A 78 15.51 6.21 12.65
CA LYS A 78 15.49 5.10 13.59
C LYS A 78 16.19 3.91 12.94
N LYS A 79 17.03 3.20 13.66
CA LYS A 79 17.80 2.10 13.07
C LYS A 79 16.85 1.03 12.53
N ALA A 80 17.19 0.48 11.37
CA ALA A 80 16.49 -0.63 10.77
C ALA A 80 17.49 -1.57 10.08
N ASP A 81 17.36 -2.87 10.33
CA ASP A 81 18.21 -3.90 9.71
C ASP A 81 17.71 -4.25 8.30
N SER A 82 16.41 -4.15 8.08
CA SER A 82 15.77 -4.27 6.78
C SER A 82 14.48 -3.44 6.73
N VAL A 83 14.08 -3.06 5.51
CA VAL A 83 12.78 -2.43 5.26
C VAL A 83 12.11 -3.16 4.10
N ASP A 84 11.00 -3.81 4.41
CA ASP A 84 10.12 -4.34 3.39
C ASP A 84 9.11 -3.28 2.98
N PHE A 85 8.76 -3.28 1.70
CA PHE A 85 7.69 -2.47 1.16
C PHE A 85 6.62 -3.34 0.51
N GLU A 86 5.38 -2.89 0.65
CA GLU A 86 4.24 -3.37 -0.13
C GLU A 86 3.54 -2.15 -0.72
N LEU A 87 3.63 -2.01 -2.04
CA LEU A 87 2.98 -0.95 -2.79
C LEU A 87 1.71 -1.50 -3.43
N GLN A 88 0.57 -1.23 -2.82
CA GLN A 88 -0.74 -1.59 -3.35
C GLN A 88 -1.26 -0.55 -4.32
N TYR A 89 -1.92 -0.99 -5.40
CA TYR A 89 -2.59 -0.15 -6.38
C TYR A 89 -3.79 -0.85 -6.99
N ALA A 90 -4.72 -0.09 -7.55
CA ALA A 90 -5.78 -0.65 -8.37
C ALA A 90 -5.41 -0.56 -9.86
N SER A 91 -5.85 -1.54 -10.65
CA SER A 91 -5.64 -1.64 -12.10
C SER A 91 -6.98 -2.02 -12.74
N GLY A 92 -7.79 -1.02 -13.11
CA GLY A 92 -9.20 -1.25 -13.43
C GLY A 92 -9.93 -1.85 -12.24
N ASP A 93 -10.56 -3.01 -12.41
CA ASP A 93 -11.33 -3.70 -11.36
C ASP A 93 -10.49 -4.60 -10.44
N LYS A 94 -9.16 -4.65 -10.63
CA LYS A 94 -8.26 -5.50 -9.86
C LYS A 94 -7.46 -4.71 -8.84
N GLN A 95 -7.25 -5.30 -7.66
CA GLN A 95 -6.28 -4.83 -6.70
C GLN A 95 -4.98 -5.63 -6.88
N GLU A 96 -3.87 -4.91 -7.05
CA GLU A 96 -2.54 -5.46 -7.27
C GLU A 96 -1.59 -4.94 -6.19
N ALA A 97 -0.48 -5.66 -5.99
CA ALA A 97 0.55 -5.24 -5.05
C ALA A 97 1.94 -5.60 -5.58
N ALA A 98 2.88 -4.66 -5.46
CA ALA A 98 4.29 -4.92 -5.64
C ALA A 98 4.96 -5.01 -4.27
N ILE A 99 5.55 -6.16 -3.97
CA ILE A 99 6.21 -6.45 -2.69
C ILE A 99 7.70 -6.60 -2.93
N GLY A 100 8.51 -6.08 -2.02
CA GLY A 100 9.95 -6.29 -2.03
C GLY A 100 10.62 -5.68 -0.81
N SER A 101 11.94 -5.59 -0.87
CA SER A 101 12.75 -4.99 0.19
C SER A 101 13.62 -3.88 -0.37
N LEU A 102 13.84 -2.84 0.44
CA LEU A 102 14.86 -1.83 0.18
C LEU A 102 16.21 -2.36 0.71
N PRO A 103 17.30 -2.25 -0.06
CA PRO A 103 18.61 -2.59 0.46
C PRO A 103 18.96 -1.61 1.57
N MET A 104 19.18 -2.08 2.79
CA MET A 104 19.65 -1.21 3.85
C MET A 104 21.09 -0.80 3.53
N SER A 105 21.27 0.50 3.38
CA SER A 105 22.56 1.13 3.13
C SER A 105 22.86 2.07 4.27
N THR A 106 24.14 2.23 4.59
CA THR A 106 24.60 3.32 5.46
C THR A 106 24.64 4.66 4.71
N THR A 107 24.40 4.66 3.40
CA THR A 107 24.36 5.84 2.54
C THR A 107 22.97 6.01 1.92
N PHE A 108 22.45 7.22 2.01
CA PHE A 108 21.16 7.64 1.45
C PHE A 108 21.39 8.65 0.32
N PRO A 109 20.47 8.76 -0.66
CA PRO A 109 19.17 8.08 -0.75
C PRO A 109 19.25 6.62 -1.23
N VAL A 110 18.34 5.78 -0.71
CA VAL A 110 18.10 4.42 -1.23
C VAL A 110 16.93 4.45 -2.20
N THR A 111 17.13 3.91 -3.40
CA THR A 111 16.16 3.98 -4.50
C THR A 111 15.73 2.59 -4.97
N LYS A 112 14.43 2.44 -5.24
CA LYS A 112 13.87 1.24 -5.88
C LYS A 112 12.86 1.62 -6.96
N THR A 113 13.11 1.16 -8.18
CA THR A 113 12.11 1.20 -9.25
C THR A 113 11.18 0.02 -9.14
N ILE A 114 9.88 0.29 -9.20
CA ILE A 114 8.80 -0.69 -9.05
C ILE A 114 7.98 -0.66 -10.34
N LEU A 115 7.91 -1.81 -11.01
CA LEU A 115 7.09 -2.00 -12.21
C LEU A 115 5.61 -2.08 -11.83
N LEU A 116 4.76 -1.28 -12.47
CA LEU A 116 3.30 -1.41 -12.39
C LEU A 116 2.82 -2.42 -13.43
N GLY A 117 3.10 -3.70 -13.16
CA GLY A 117 2.90 -4.77 -14.11
C GLY A 117 3.57 -6.07 -13.69
N SER A 118 3.76 -6.97 -14.66
CA SER A 118 4.45 -8.24 -14.47
C SER A 118 5.62 -8.38 -15.45
N LYS A 119 6.65 -9.09 -15.01
CA LYS A 119 7.77 -9.52 -15.85
C LYS A 119 7.88 -11.04 -15.77
N SER A 120 7.72 -11.71 -16.91
CA SER A 120 7.85 -13.17 -16.97
C SER A 120 9.30 -13.61 -16.87
N GLY A 121 9.54 -14.88 -16.52
CA GLY A 121 10.88 -15.48 -16.48
C GLY A 121 11.63 -15.43 -17.82
N GLY A 122 10.90 -15.34 -18.95
CA GLY A 122 11.46 -15.14 -20.29
C GLY A 122 11.73 -13.67 -20.65
N GLY A 123 11.57 -12.74 -19.71
CA GLY A 123 11.88 -11.31 -19.90
C GLY A 123 10.75 -10.47 -20.50
N LYS A 124 9.60 -11.05 -20.85
CA LYS A 124 8.44 -10.29 -21.36
C LYS A 124 7.85 -9.43 -20.24
N ILE A 125 7.74 -8.13 -20.49
CA ILE A 125 7.10 -7.17 -19.60
C ILE A 125 5.66 -6.94 -20.07
N THR A 126 4.70 -7.03 -19.15
CA THR A 126 3.30 -6.69 -19.37
C THR A 126 2.90 -5.63 -18.36
N TYR A 127 2.44 -4.49 -18.84
CA TYR A 127 2.04 -3.38 -17.98
C TYR A 127 0.57 -3.46 -17.62
N HIS A 128 0.24 -3.05 -16.40
CA HIS A 128 -1.13 -2.89 -15.96
C HIS A 128 -1.71 -1.58 -16.50
N GLU A 129 -3.01 -1.57 -16.78
CA GLU A 129 -3.72 -0.43 -17.37
C GLU A 129 -4.75 0.14 -16.39
N ASN A 130 -5.12 1.41 -16.60
CA ASN A 130 -6.02 2.14 -15.70
C ASN A 130 -5.56 2.06 -14.24
N VAL A 131 -4.25 2.24 -14.04
CA VAL A 131 -3.65 2.21 -12.70
C VAL A 131 -4.10 3.44 -11.94
N THR A 132 -4.54 3.22 -10.70
CA THR A 132 -4.77 4.28 -9.72
C THR A 132 -4.00 3.94 -8.45
N GLY A 133 -3.69 4.95 -7.64
CA GLY A 133 -2.84 4.74 -6.46
C GLY A 133 -3.51 3.89 -5.38
N GLY A 134 -2.83 3.67 -4.27
CA GLY A 134 -3.33 2.84 -3.17
C GLY A 134 -2.61 3.14 -1.86
N MET A 135 -2.14 2.09 -1.21
CA MET A 135 -1.41 2.17 0.05
C MET A 135 0.04 1.77 -0.18
N LEU A 136 0.98 2.56 0.32
CA LEU A 136 2.35 2.14 0.50
C LEU A 136 2.55 1.77 1.96
N THR A 137 2.86 0.50 2.19
CA THR A 137 3.27 -0.02 3.49
C THR A 137 4.79 -0.14 3.52
N LEU A 138 5.41 0.35 4.59
CA LEU A 138 6.81 0.13 4.91
C LEU A 138 6.90 -0.57 6.27
N SER A 139 7.59 -1.71 6.32
CA SER A 139 7.79 -2.48 7.54
C SER A 139 9.27 -2.45 7.90
N PHE A 140 9.60 -1.86 9.04
CA PHE A 140 10.97 -1.67 9.51
C PHE A 140 11.28 -2.72 10.58
N TYR A 141 12.33 -3.49 10.34
CA TYR A 141 12.79 -4.53 11.26
C TYR A 141 13.98 -4.02 12.08
N ASP A 142 14.12 -4.52 13.32
CA ASP A 142 14.90 -3.97 14.45
C ASP A 142 13.95 -3.29 15.46
N GLU A 143 13.62 -2.01 15.27
CA GLU A 143 12.68 -1.30 16.13
C GLU A 143 11.19 -1.68 15.92
N ASN A 144 10.90 -2.57 14.96
CA ASN A 144 9.59 -3.19 14.71
C ASN A 144 8.43 -2.20 14.64
N TYR A 145 8.47 -1.29 13.65
CA TYR A 145 7.38 -0.37 13.38
C TYR A 145 6.94 -0.42 11.91
N LYS A 146 5.70 0.00 11.68
CA LYS A 146 5.06 -0.01 10.36
C LYS A 146 4.58 1.38 10.00
N LEU A 147 4.78 1.80 8.76
CA LEU A 147 4.24 3.04 8.21
C LEU A 147 3.32 2.71 7.05
N GLU A 148 2.13 3.29 7.05
CA GLU A 148 1.12 3.10 6.01
C GLU A 148 0.69 4.46 5.50
N ASN A 149 0.90 4.72 4.21
CA ASN A 149 0.61 6.02 3.64
C ASN A 149 -0.04 5.89 2.26
N THR A 150 -1.01 6.75 2.02
CA THR A 150 -1.75 6.71 0.76
C THR A 150 -0.99 7.41 -0.35
N TRP A 151 -1.12 6.88 -1.57
CA TRP A 151 -0.63 7.51 -2.78
C TRP A 151 -1.73 7.48 -3.84
N ASN A 152 -1.71 8.46 -4.74
CA ASN A 152 -2.67 8.57 -5.83
C ASN A 152 -1.90 8.73 -7.15
N TYR A 153 -2.02 7.73 -8.03
CA TYR A 153 -1.43 7.74 -9.36
C TYR A 153 -2.41 8.32 -10.38
N ILE A 154 -1.93 9.26 -11.17
CA ILE A 154 -2.75 10.03 -12.11
C ILE A 154 -2.10 9.93 -13.49
N GLU A 155 -2.76 9.23 -14.41
CA GLU A 155 -2.38 9.18 -15.82
C GLU A 155 -3.06 10.31 -16.59
N MET A 156 -2.24 11.18 -17.19
CA MET A 156 -2.72 12.32 -17.97
C MET A 156 -3.10 11.88 -19.38
N LYS A 157 -4.38 11.62 -19.61
CA LYS A 157 -4.95 11.41 -20.96
C LYS A 157 -5.28 12.73 -21.66
N LYS A 158 -5.48 13.80 -20.89
CA LYS A 158 -5.78 15.19 -21.31
C LYS A 158 -5.16 16.15 -20.29
N SER A 159 -5.22 17.46 -20.55
CA SER A 159 -4.77 18.46 -19.57
C SER A 159 -5.51 18.32 -18.25
N ILE A 160 -4.81 18.48 -17.13
CA ILE A 160 -5.37 18.34 -15.78
C ILE A 160 -5.45 19.69 -15.08
N GLU A 161 -6.61 19.99 -14.51
CA GLU A 161 -6.87 21.23 -13.78
C GLU A 161 -6.56 21.11 -12.29
N SER A 162 -6.70 19.91 -11.71
CA SER A 162 -6.41 19.67 -10.30
C SER A 162 -5.99 18.24 -10.00
N VAL A 163 -5.28 18.06 -8.89
CA VAL A 163 -4.90 16.77 -8.32
C VAL A 163 -5.26 16.74 -6.84
N GLY A 164 -5.45 15.54 -6.28
CA GLY A 164 -5.79 15.39 -4.87
C GLY A 164 -5.21 14.12 -4.26
N SER A 165 -5.05 14.15 -2.94
CA SER A 165 -4.69 12.98 -2.15
C SER A 165 -5.85 11.99 -2.10
N LYS A 166 -5.53 10.71 -1.90
CA LYS A 166 -6.54 9.64 -1.85
C LYS A 166 -7.46 9.73 -0.62
N ASP A 167 -6.99 10.38 0.46
CA ASP A 167 -7.77 10.64 1.67
C ASP A 167 -8.67 11.89 1.58
N GLY A 168 -8.61 12.64 0.46
CA GLY A 168 -9.41 13.84 0.22
C GLY A 168 -9.04 15.05 1.08
N LYS A 169 -7.93 15.01 1.83
CA LYS A 169 -7.51 16.10 2.71
C LYS A 169 -6.59 17.11 2.04
N PHE A 170 -6.03 16.78 0.88
CA PHE A 170 -5.17 17.66 0.11
C PHE A 170 -5.66 17.73 -1.34
N HIS A 171 -5.79 18.95 -1.84
CA HIS A 171 -6.05 19.22 -3.25
C HIS A 171 -5.12 20.32 -3.74
N PHE A 172 -4.73 20.24 -5.01
CA PHE A 172 -3.98 21.29 -5.68
C PHE A 172 -4.62 21.60 -7.01
N THR A 173 -5.00 22.86 -7.20
CA THR A 173 -5.62 23.35 -8.43
C THR A 173 -4.60 24.21 -9.18
N PHE A 174 -4.27 23.82 -10.40
CA PHE A 174 -3.30 24.56 -11.22
C PHE A 174 -3.92 25.87 -11.73
N THR A 175 -3.11 26.93 -11.81
CA THR A 175 -3.56 28.22 -12.37
C THR A 175 -3.90 28.10 -13.86
N LYS A 176 -3.19 27.21 -14.56
CA LYS A 176 -3.44 26.83 -15.95
C LYS A 176 -3.43 25.31 -16.01
N PRO A 177 -4.27 24.67 -16.85
CA PRO A 177 -4.27 23.22 -16.97
C PRO A 177 -2.87 22.69 -17.27
N GLU A 178 -2.38 21.77 -16.44
CA GLU A 178 -1.09 21.12 -16.62
C GLU A 178 -1.13 20.23 -17.88
N LYS A 179 -0.06 20.25 -18.66
CA LYS A 179 0.04 19.57 -19.97
C LYS A 179 1.40 18.90 -20.21
N SER A 180 2.41 19.25 -19.41
CA SER A 180 3.79 18.79 -19.57
C SER A 180 4.06 17.44 -18.93
N GLN A 181 3.18 17.01 -18.02
CA GLN A 181 3.33 15.74 -17.31
C GLN A 181 2.49 14.65 -17.99
N GLN A 182 3.06 13.46 -18.14
CA GLN A 182 2.30 12.28 -18.57
C GLN A 182 1.70 11.55 -17.37
N TYR A 183 2.41 11.57 -16.25
CA TYR A 183 2.05 10.89 -15.01
C TYR A 183 2.33 11.81 -13.83
N MET A 184 1.45 11.76 -12.84
CA MET A 184 1.63 12.45 -11.57
C MET A 184 1.30 11.53 -10.41
N ILE A 185 1.94 11.77 -9.28
CA ILE A 185 1.65 11.11 -8.01
C ILE A 185 1.40 12.17 -6.94
N VAL A 186 0.27 12.06 -6.25
CA VAL A 186 0.05 12.74 -4.96
C VAL A 186 0.31 11.72 -3.86
N TYR A 187 1.27 11.98 -2.99
CA TYR A 187 1.70 11.05 -1.95
C TYR A 187 1.64 11.69 -0.58
N GLN A 188 1.07 10.98 0.39
CA GLN A 188 1.20 11.33 1.80
C GLN A 188 2.57 10.83 2.29
N SER A 189 3.57 11.70 2.38
CA SER A 189 4.90 11.25 2.82
C SER A 189 4.85 10.89 4.31
N PRO A 190 5.49 9.79 4.75
CA PRO A 190 5.49 9.40 6.16
C PRO A 190 6.18 10.42 7.05
N GLY A 191 7.27 11.02 6.57
CA GLY A 191 8.15 11.89 7.34
C GLY A 191 8.49 13.17 6.60
N LEU A 192 9.47 13.90 7.14
CA LEU A 192 9.87 15.22 6.69
C LEU A 192 11.34 15.24 6.23
N PRO A 193 11.67 15.95 5.14
CA PRO A 193 13.04 16.11 4.64
C PRO A 193 13.96 16.86 5.61
N ALA A 194 13.39 17.76 6.41
CA ALA A 194 14.09 18.49 7.45
C ALA A 194 13.12 18.79 8.61
N PRO A 195 13.62 19.00 9.84
CA PRO A 195 12.78 19.35 10.98
C PRO A 195 11.97 20.63 10.75
N ILE A 196 10.79 20.70 11.35
CA ILE A 196 9.96 21.91 11.47
C ILE A 196 9.52 22.05 12.92
N GLU A 197 9.31 23.29 13.36
CA GLU A 197 8.77 23.58 14.68
C GLU A 197 7.23 23.55 14.66
N GLY A 198 6.62 23.31 15.83
CA GLY A 198 5.18 23.26 15.99
C GLY A 198 4.59 21.85 15.85
N GLU A 199 3.34 21.71 16.26
CA GLU A 199 2.60 20.44 16.15
C GLU A 199 2.04 20.29 14.73
N ILE A 200 2.31 19.17 14.07
CA ILE A 200 1.78 18.90 12.73
C ILE A 200 0.28 18.60 12.81
N ILE A 201 -0.52 19.47 12.21
CA ILE A 201 -1.98 19.37 12.18
C ILE A 201 -2.52 18.96 10.78
N ALA A 202 -1.68 18.94 9.74
CA ALA A 202 -1.98 18.34 8.43
C ALA A 202 -0.71 17.97 7.63
N GLY A 203 -0.85 17.02 6.70
CA GLY A 203 0.28 16.54 5.88
C GLY A 203 1.17 15.53 6.59
N PRO A 204 2.34 15.20 6.01
CA PRO A 204 2.93 15.75 4.79
C PRO A 204 2.26 15.26 3.49
N TYR A 205 2.06 16.13 2.51
CA TYR A 205 1.60 15.77 1.16
C TYR A 205 2.56 16.28 0.10
N SER A 206 2.97 15.44 -0.84
CA SER A 206 3.82 15.82 -1.99
C SER A 206 3.11 15.57 -3.29
N ILE A 207 3.39 16.40 -4.30
CA ILE A 207 3.03 16.14 -5.70
C ILE A 207 4.33 15.92 -6.48
N ALA A 208 4.39 14.82 -7.24
CA ALA A 208 5.52 14.49 -8.10
C ALA A 208 5.07 14.23 -9.53
N GLY A 209 5.77 14.80 -10.49
CA GLY A 209 5.64 14.54 -11.92
C GLY A 209 6.80 13.70 -12.44
N VAL A 210 6.75 13.39 -13.74
CA VAL A 210 7.86 12.77 -14.48
C VAL A 210 9.05 13.75 -14.56
N SER A 211 8.76 15.04 -14.62
CA SER A 211 9.72 16.13 -14.53
C SER A 211 9.29 17.15 -13.47
N GLU A 212 10.15 18.14 -13.22
CA GLU A 212 9.83 19.23 -12.30
C GLU A 212 8.67 20.09 -12.82
N PHE A 213 7.78 20.50 -11.93
CA PHE A 213 6.72 21.44 -12.27
C PHE A 213 7.22 22.87 -12.23
N THR A 214 6.89 23.64 -13.27
CA THR A 214 7.00 25.11 -13.27
C THR A 214 5.65 25.79 -13.05
N SER A 215 4.57 25.00 -13.01
CA SER A 215 3.20 25.47 -12.86
C SER A 215 2.88 25.88 -11.43
N ALA A 216 2.37 27.11 -11.28
CA ALA A 216 1.81 27.61 -10.04
C ALA A 216 0.32 27.26 -9.91
N GLY A 217 -0.19 27.23 -8.69
CA GLY A 217 -1.57 26.90 -8.37
C GLY A 217 -1.97 27.30 -6.97
N SER A 218 -3.06 26.71 -6.50
CA SER A 218 -3.60 26.87 -5.15
C SER A 218 -3.66 25.51 -4.47
N ALA A 219 -3.00 25.39 -3.33
CA ALA A 219 -3.08 24.23 -2.45
C ALA A 219 -4.23 24.42 -1.45
N GLU A 220 -5.05 23.39 -1.31
CA GLU A 220 -6.09 23.26 -0.31
C GLU A 220 -5.72 22.13 0.66
N VAL A 221 -5.59 22.46 1.94
CA VAL A 221 -5.17 21.51 2.97
C VAL A 221 -6.16 21.51 4.13
N ARG A 222 -6.74 20.34 4.41
CA ARG A 222 -7.67 20.15 5.52
C ARG A 222 -6.92 19.84 6.81
N VAL A 223 -7.10 20.67 7.83
CA VAL A 223 -6.47 20.50 9.15
C VAL A 223 -7.28 19.59 10.06
N SER A 224 -6.60 18.91 10.98
CA SER A 224 -7.21 17.97 11.94
C SER A 224 -7.88 18.68 13.13
N LYS A 225 -7.42 19.87 13.49
CA LYS A 225 -7.91 20.66 14.63
C LYS A 225 -8.67 21.92 14.19
N GLU A 226 -9.54 22.42 15.07
CA GLU A 226 -10.13 23.76 14.91
C GLU A 226 -9.14 24.81 15.39
N VAL A 227 -8.57 25.57 14.46
CA VAL A 227 -7.67 26.71 14.73
C VAL A 227 -8.07 27.85 13.81
N SER A 228 -7.82 29.10 14.20
CA SER A 228 -8.09 30.28 13.35
C SER A 228 -6.90 30.66 12.48
N THR A 229 -5.69 30.31 12.93
CA THR A 229 -4.42 30.52 12.23
C THR A 229 -3.56 29.29 12.34
N ALA A 230 -2.74 29.05 11.32
CA ALA A 230 -1.76 27.97 11.28
C ALA A 230 -0.53 28.45 10.50
N THR A 231 0.52 27.63 10.47
CA THR A 231 1.68 27.85 9.59
C THR A 231 1.70 26.79 8.49
N LEU A 232 1.62 27.23 7.23
CA LEU A 232 1.84 26.37 6.09
C LEU A 232 3.33 26.37 5.76
N HIS A 233 3.92 25.17 5.77
CA HIS A 233 5.28 24.90 5.34
C HIS A 233 5.27 24.26 3.95
N THR A 234 6.09 24.80 3.05
CA THR A 234 6.34 24.20 1.74
C THR A 234 7.82 23.90 1.55
N TRP A 235 8.14 22.68 1.11
CA TRP A 235 9.51 22.26 0.79
C TRP A 235 9.73 22.38 -0.71
N ASP A 236 10.78 23.09 -1.11
CA ASP A 236 11.14 23.29 -2.53
C ASP A 236 12.13 22.25 -3.09
N GLY A 237 12.51 21.27 -2.27
CA GLY A 237 13.59 20.32 -2.57
C GLY A 237 14.88 20.61 -1.80
N LYS A 238 15.02 21.79 -1.20
CA LYS A 238 16.23 22.25 -0.51
C LYS A 238 15.96 22.87 0.84
N GLU A 239 14.92 23.69 0.96
CA GLU A 239 14.59 24.40 2.18
C GLU A 239 13.08 24.56 2.41
N TRP A 240 12.71 24.85 3.66
CA TRP A 240 11.34 25.14 4.05
C TRP A 240 11.02 26.62 3.85
N SER A 241 9.97 26.91 3.09
CA SER A 241 9.28 28.20 3.14
C SER A 241 8.10 28.11 4.09
N SER A 242 7.97 29.07 5.01
CA SER A 242 6.93 29.05 6.04
C SER A 242 6.09 30.31 5.98
N LYS A 243 4.78 30.16 5.99
CA LYS A 243 3.84 31.28 5.93
C LYS A 243 2.70 31.08 6.94
N LYS A 244 2.41 32.11 7.73
CA LYS A 244 1.20 32.13 8.56
C LYS A 244 -0.03 32.31 7.68
N VAL A 245 -1.05 31.49 7.91
CA VAL A 245 -2.25 31.38 7.07
C VAL A 245 -3.51 31.41 7.94
N THR A 246 -4.59 31.95 7.40
CA THR A 246 -5.91 31.88 8.04
C THR A 246 -6.54 30.52 7.72
N VAL A 247 -7.15 29.91 8.73
CA VAL A 247 -7.91 28.67 8.57
C VAL A 247 -9.41 29.00 8.62
N LYS A 248 -10.18 28.52 7.64
CA LYS A 248 -11.64 28.66 7.60
C LYS A 248 -12.26 27.28 7.41
N ASP A 249 -13.17 26.88 8.29
CA ASP A 249 -13.86 25.58 8.23
C ASP A 249 -12.90 24.38 8.13
N LYS A 250 -11.81 24.44 8.92
CA LYS A 250 -10.66 23.49 8.88
C LYS A 250 -9.95 23.39 7.53
N LEU A 251 -10.09 24.39 6.66
CA LEU A 251 -9.45 24.42 5.34
C LEU A 251 -8.50 25.61 5.24
N ILE A 252 -7.30 25.33 4.73
CA ILE A 252 -6.32 26.33 4.29
C ILE A 252 -6.37 26.36 2.76
N THR A 253 -6.34 27.55 2.17
CA THR A 253 -6.22 27.74 0.73
C THR A 253 -5.11 28.74 0.45
N GLU A 254 -4.04 28.31 -0.20
CA GLU A 254 -2.85 29.13 -0.41
C GLU A 254 -2.18 28.91 -1.76
N LYS A 255 -1.56 29.97 -2.29
CA LYS A 255 -0.82 29.88 -3.56
C LYS A 255 0.51 29.16 -3.35
N ALA A 256 0.82 28.23 -4.27
CA ALA A 256 2.06 27.46 -4.23
C ALA A 256 2.44 26.90 -5.60
N THR A 257 3.65 26.34 -5.70
CA THR A 257 4.10 25.56 -6.86
C THR A 257 3.73 24.09 -6.65
N ALA A 258 3.44 23.36 -7.74
CA ALA A 258 3.03 21.96 -7.62
C ALA A 258 4.15 21.03 -7.12
N ASN A 259 5.42 21.26 -7.47
CA ASN A 259 6.54 20.36 -7.14
C ASN A 259 7.02 20.47 -5.67
N LEU A 260 6.11 20.54 -4.70
CA LEU A 260 6.45 20.82 -3.31
C LEU A 260 5.91 19.74 -2.37
N LEU A 261 6.51 19.68 -1.17
CA LEU A 261 5.91 19.01 -0.01
C LEU A 261 5.16 20.05 0.81
N PHE A 262 3.95 19.74 1.24
CA PHE A 262 3.06 20.61 2.02
C PHE A 262 2.83 20.00 3.40
N VAL A 263 3.07 20.79 4.45
CA VAL A 263 2.85 20.42 5.84
C VAL A 263 2.25 21.61 6.57
N VAL A 264 1.32 21.38 7.49
CA VAL A 264 0.73 22.44 8.30
C VAL A 264 1.02 22.19 9.76
N THR A 265 1.50 23.21 10.44
CA THR A 265 1.68 23.22 11.90
C THR A 265 0.78 24.25 12.56
N GLU A 266 0.50 24.05 13.84
CA GLU A 266 -0.18 25.02 14.71
C GLU A 266 0.75 26.17 15.12
#